data_AF-A0A935BY38-F1
#
_entry.id   AF-A0A935BY38-F1
#
_cell.length_a   1.000
_cell.length_b   1.000
_cell.length_c   1.000
_cell.angle_alpha   90.00
_cell.angle_beta   90.00
_cell.angle_gamma   90.00
#
_symmetry.space_group_name_H-M   'P 1'
#
loop_
_entity.id
_entity.type
_entity.pdbx_description
1 polymer ?
#
loop_
_entity_poly.entity_id
_entity_poly.type
_entity_poly.pdbx_seq_one_letter_code
_entity_poly.pdbx_strand_id
1 'polypeptide(L)'
;MLTIASTAATGATAFEAGQPIEQWQIGQGQTAPWAGAGTAQPRGAVLTGQVVHLGTTRVTAPHPLGCAAAHYEYVVTPAEGLFQGRLPAPAERSARALGVRALPLLTLRLNCDGGVFDFHLLATDKALLGLDGVVWRLQRRVARPSPEAAVRDLLHLHFISDMGFSRATVARKRSHLSPDLARAIGAYFARPQSAHAAPAIDGDPFTDTQEYPERFVVGRAVIDGASAQVAVSLGEAASARVVHVFLRNVGERWRMDDLRYDDGRTLRQLLQP
;
A
#
# COMPACT_ATOMS: atom_id res chain seq x y z
N MET A 1 -13.65 -40.42 -38.78
CA MET A 1 -14.07 -39.32 -37.89
C MET A 1 -12.88 -38.93 -37.04
N LEU A 2 -12.28 -37.76 -37.31
CA LEU A 2 -11.12 -37.25 -36.59
C LEU A 2 -11.64 -36.43 -35.40
N THR A 3 -11.38 -36.89 -34.17
CA THR A 3 -11.75 -36.15 -32.95
C THR A 3 -10.70 -35.09 -32.70
N ILE A 4 -11.05 -33.82 -32.91
CA ILE A 4 -10.19 -32.68 -32.56
C ILE A 4 -10.26 -32.51 -31.04
N ALA A 5 -9.16 -32.77 -30.34
CA ALA A 5 -9.02 -32.44 -28.93
C ALA A 5 -8.86 -30.92 -28.80
N SER A 6 -9.89 -30.25 -28.31
CA SER A 6 -9.80 -28.85 -27.89
C SER A 6 -8.93 -28.76 -26.63
N THR A 7 -7.71 -28.28 -26.77
CA THR A 7 -6.92 -27.77 -25.65
C THR A 7 -7.60 -26.51 -25.11
N ALA A 8 -8.16 -26.59 -23.91
CA ALA A 8 -8.64 -25.42 -23.19
C ALA A 8 -7.47 -24.47 -22.93
N ALA A 9 -7.66 -23.20 -23.27
CA ALA A 9 -6.74 -22.13 -22.91
C ALA A 9 -6.60 -22.10 -21.38
N THR A 10 -5.36 -22.15 -20.89
CA THR A 10 -5.01 -21.82 -19.51
C THR A 10 -5.55 -20.45 -19.17
N GLY A 11 -6.62 -20.42 -18.38
CA GLY A 11 -7.25 -19.19 -17.92
C GLY A 11 -6.24 -18.32 -17.16
N ALA A 12 -6.39 -17.01 -17.31
CA ALA A 12 -5.73 -16.03 -16.46
C ALA A 12 -5.85 -16.48 -15.01
N THR A 13 -4.73 -16.69 -14.32
CA THR A 13 -4.73 -16.91 -12.88
C THR A 13 -5.40 -15.70 -12.24
N ALA A 14 -6.57 -15.90 -11.64
CA ALA A 14 -7.30 -14.85 -10.97
C ALA A 14 -6.38 -14.17 -9.94
N PHE A 15 -6.33 -12.85 -9.94
CA PHE A 15 -5.62 -12.09 -8.92
C PHE A 15 -6.21 -12.44 -7.55
N GLU A 16 -5.40 -13.06 -6.69
CA GLU A 16 -5.80 -13.35 -5.32
C GLU A 16 -5.24 -12.26 -4.41
N ALA A 17 -6.12 -11.41 -3.87
CA ALA A 17 -5.74 -10.38 -2.93
C ALA A 17 -5.01 -10.98 -1.71
N GLY A 18 -3.82 -10.46 -1.46
CA GLY A 18 -3.01 -10.68 -0.29
C GLY A 18 -3.49 -9.75 0.81
N GLN A 19 -3.74 -10.33 1.95
CA GLN A 19 -4.54 -9.68 2.97
C GLN A 19 -3.57 -9.28 4.08
N PRO A 20 -3.62 -8.03 4.58
CA PRO A 20 -2.73 -7.62 5.65
C PRO A 20 -3.01 -8.49 6.87
N ILE A 21 -2.01 -9.29 7.26
CA ILE A 21 -2.02 -10.00 8.55
C ILE A 21 -1.33 -9.09 9.54
N GLU A 22 -2.11 -8.24 10.18
CA GLU A 22 -1.62 -7.16 11.03
C GLU A 22 -2.41 -7.05 12.32
N GLN A 23 -1.75 -6.49 13.33
CA GLN A 23 -2.38 -6.20 14.61
C GLN A 23 -2.15 -4.74 14.93
N TRP A 24 -3.24 -4.01 15.16
CA TRP A 24 -3.22 -2.59 15.49
C TRP A 24 -3.77 -2.38 16.89
N GLN A 25 -2.92 -1.92 17.80
CA GLN A 25 -3.37 -1.53 19.13
C GLN A 25 -3.97 -0.14 19.09
N ILE A 26 -5.19 -0.01 19.61
CA ILE A 26 -5.90 1.26 19.73
C ILE A 26 -5.36 2.00 20.96
N GLY A 27 -4.87 3.22 20.74
CA GLY A 27 -4.34 4.09 21.77
C GLY A 27 -5.39 5.06 22.30
N GLN A 28 -4.92 6.25 22.68
CA GLN A 28 -5.78 7.33 23.15
C GLN A 28 -6.62 7.90 22.00
N GLY A 29 -7.90 8.12 22.29
CA GLY A 29 -8.81 8.86 21.43
C GLY A 29 -8.78 10.35 21.73
N GLN A 30 -8.98 11.18 20.71
CA GLN A 30 -9.24 12.61 20.86
C GLN A 30 -10.57 12.94 20.18
N THR A 31 -11.35 13.87 20.74
CA THR A 31 -12.58 14.36 20.10
C THR A 31 -12.25 14.86 18.69
N ALA A 32 -13.02 14.41 17.71
CA ALA A 32 -12.78 14.76 16.33
C ALA A 32 -13.09 16.24 16.06
N PRO A 33 -12.37 16.91 15.13
CA PRO A 33 -12.62 18.32 14.79
C PRO A 33 -14.02 18.59 14.22
N TRP A 34 -14.68 17.55 13.69
CA TRP A 34 -16.04 17.62 13.14
C TRP A 34 -17.12 17.17 14.13
N ALA A 35 -16.73 16.83 15.36
CA ALA A 35 -17.67 16.40 16.37
C ALA A 35 -18.61 17.56 16.73
N GLY A 36 -19.91 17.25 16.84
CA GLY A 36 -20.92 18.22 17.23
C GLY A 36 -20.76 18.68 18.68
N ALA A 37 -21.36 19.83 19.00
CA ALA A 37 -21.46 20.27 20.39
C ALA A 37 -22.15 19.20 21.24
N GLY A 38 -21.51 18.79 22.34
CA GLY A 38 -22.02 17.73 23.22
C GLY A 38 -21.52 16.32 22.93
N THR A 39 -20.66 16.11 21.91
CA THR A 39 -19.91 14.84 21.79
C THR A 39 -19.10 14.64 23.06
N ALA A 40 -19.44 13.59 23.81
CA ALA A 40 -18.77 13.29 25.07
C ALA A 40 -17.27 13.13 24.83
N GLN A 41 -16.45 13.75 25.68
CA GLN A 41 -15.02 13.46 25.64
C GLN A 41 -14.81 11.97 25.88
N PRO A 42 -13.87 11.34 25.15
CA PRO A 42 -13.54 9.93 25.35
C PRO A 42 -12.88 9.73 26.72
N ARG A 43 -13.68 9.73 27.80
CA ARG A 43 -13.23 9.47 29.17
C ARG A 43 -13.07 7.97 29.34
N GLY A 44 -11.83 7.48 29.45
CA GLY A 44 -11.52 6.07 29.71
C GLY A 44 -12.03 5.12 28.62
N ALA A 45 -11.99 5.57 27.37
CA ALA A 45 -12.84 5.06 26.31
C ALA A 45 -12.59 3.57 26.00
N VAL A 46 -13.69 2.81 25.90
CA VAL A 46 -13.82 1.34 25.79
C VAL A 46 -12.82 0.66 24.83
N LEU A 47 -12.37 1.39 23.80
CA LEU A 47 -11.45 0.86 22.79
C LEU A 47 -9.97 1.03 23.13
N THR A 48 -9.57 1.94 24.03
CA THR A 48 -8.17 2.13 24.37
C THR A 48 -7.57 0.83 24.94
N GLY A 49 -6.42 0.43 24.39
CA GLY A 49 -5.72 -0.81 24.73
C GLY A 49 -6.19 -2.03 23.94
N GLN A 50 -7.38 -1.98 23.32
CA GLN A 50 -7.90 -3.05 22.48
C GLN A 50 -7.07 -3.22 21.21
N VAL A 51 -7.17 -4.38 20.57
CA VAL A 51 -6.41 -4.72 19.38
C VAL A 51 -7.36 -5.05 18.24
N VAL A 52 -7.11 -4.45 17.08
CA VAL A 52 -7.73 -4.81 15.81
C VAL A 52 -6.82 -5.83 15.13
N HIS A 53 -7.31 -7.05 14.95
CA HIS A 53 -6.63 -8.11 14.24
C HIS A 53 -7.17 -8.17 12.81
N LEU A 54 -6.38 -7.72 11.84
CA LEU A 54 -6.68 -7.86 10.43
C LEU A 54 -6.25 -9.26 10.00
N GLY A 55 -7.23 -10.09 9.65
CA GLY A 55 -7.04 -11.43 9.12
C GLY A 55 -7.31 -11.48 7.62
N THR A 56 -7.22 -12.67 7.04
CA THR A 56 -7.30 -12.85 5.58
C THR A 56 -8.65 -12.52 4.98
N THR A 57 -9.74 -12.75 5.69
CA THR A 57 -11.10 -12.44 5.20
C THR A 57 -11.99 -11.97 6.34
N ARG A 58 -11.39 -11.72 7.51
CA ARG A 58 -12.09 -11.43 8.76
C ARG A 58 -11.27 -10.43 9.56
N VAL A 59 -11.96 -9.53 10.23
CA VAL A 59 -11.36 -8.66 11.25
C VAL A 59 -11.90 -9.08 12.61
N THR A 60 -11.00 -9.34 13.56
CA THR A 60 -11.38 -9.56 14.96
C THR A 60 -11.02 -8.31 15.74
N ALA A 61 -12.03 -7.60 16.21
CA ALA A 61 -11.90 -6.33 16.93
C ALA A 61 -13.17 -6.06 17.74
N PRO A 62 -13.15 -5.13 18.71
CA PRO A 62 -14.36 -4.66 19.35
C PRO A 62 -15.36 -4.09 18.33
N HIS A 63 -16.66 -4.19 18.63
CA HIS A 63 -17.69 -3.54 17.83
C HIS A 63 -17.42 -2.02 17.73
N PRO A 64 -17.61 -1.39 16.55
CA PRO A 64 -18.13 -1.95 15.30
C PRO A 64 -17.05 -2.46 14.31
N LEU A 65 -15.78 -2.54 14.72
CA LEU A 65 -14.65 -2.81 13.81
C LEU A 65 -14.50 -4.28 13.41
N GLY A 66 -15.09 -5.21 14.17
CA GLY A 66 -15.03 -6.64 13.87
C GLY A 66 -15.98 -7.02 12.74
N CYS A 67 -15.52 -7.84 11.79
CA CYS A 67 -16.32 -8.24 10.63
C CYS A 67 -15.92 -9.60 10.06
N ALA A 68 -16.87 -10.33 9.46
CA ALA A 68 -16.66 -11.70 8.97
C ALA A 68 -16.25 -11.79 7.50
N ALA A 69 -16.45 -10.71 6.73
CA ALA A 69 -16.12 -10.60 5.31
C ALA A 69 -15.35 -9.29 5.07
N ALA A 70 -14.03 -9.35 5.24
CA ALA A 70 -13.12 -8.23 5.10
C ALA A 70 -12.46 -8.21 3.71
N HIS A 71 -12.42 -7.03 3.11
CA HIS A 71 -11.64 -6.72 1.92
C HIS A 71 -10.80 -5.48 2.17
N TYR A 72 -9.56 -5.49 1.70
CA TYR A 72 -8.62 -4.41 1.93
C TYR A 72 -8.10 -3.82 0.63
N GLU A 73 -8.01 -2.50 0.61
CA GLU A 73 -7.36 -1.75 -0.44
C GLU A 73 -6.56 -0.60 0.19
N TYR A 74 -5.53 -0.16 -0.51
CA TYR A 74 -4.76 1.02 -0.13
C TYR A 74 -5.11 2.15 -1.08
N VAL A 75 -5.46 3.32 -0.53
CA VAL A 75 -5.94 4.48 -1.29
C VAL A 75 -5.14 5.71 -0.88
N VAL A 76 -4.59 6.44 -1.86
CA VAL A 76 -4.01 7.76 -1.66
C VAL A 76 -5.13 8.72 -1.35
N THR A 77 -5.08 9.31 -0.15
CA THR A 77 -6.15 10.16 0.35
C THR A 77 -5.62 11.58 0.57
N PRO A 78 -6.08 12.57 -0.21
CA PRO A 78 -5.79 13.97 0.04
C PRO A 78 -6.50 14.43 1.32
N ALA A 79 -6.19 15.64 1.81
CA ALA A 79 -6.73 16.11 3.08
C ALA A 79 -8.25 16.16 3.10
N GLU A 80 -8.86 16.56 1.99
CA GLU A 80 -10.30 16.67 1.75
C GLU A 80 -10.98 15.30 1.75
N GLY A 81 -10.25 14.21 1.54
CA GLY A 81 -10.77 12.85 1.59
C GLY A 81 -10.66 12.21 2.98
N LEU A 82 -9.82 12.74 3.87
CA LEU A 82 -9.59 12.15 5.19
C LEU A 82 -10.87 12.12 6.02
N PHE A 83 -11.07 11.02 6.75
CA PHE A 83 -12.24 10.77 7.57
C PHE A 83 -13.56 10.94 6.79
N GLN A 84 -13.60 10.41 5.56
CA GLN A 84 -14.73 10.52 4.64
C GLN A 84 -15.12 11.98 4.34
N GLY A 85 -14.12 12.85 4.25
CA GLY A 85 -14.29 14.28 3.97
C GLY A 85 -14.93 15.10 5.08
N ARG A 86 -14.88 14.61 6.32
CA ARG A 86 -15.47 15.31 7.47
C ARG A 86 -14.56 16.40 8.06
N LEU A 87 -13.30 16.49 7.64
CA LEU A 87 -12.40 17.52 8.17
C LEU A 87 -12.94 18.94 7.88
N PRO A 88 -13.04 19.82 8.89
CA PRO A 88 -13.38 21.22 8.66
C PRO A 88 -12.38 21.89 7.73
N ALA A 89 -12.86 22.76 6.84
CA ALA A 89 -12.01 23.55 5.98
C ALA A 89 -11.22 24.62 6.79
N PRO A 90 -9.94 24.88 6.44
CA PRO A 90 -9.12 24.17 5.46
C PRO A 90 -8.71 22.77 5.95
N ALA A 91 -8.95 21.75 5.14
CA ALA A 91 -8.81 20.35 5.55
C ALA A 91 -7.37 20.00 5.95
N GLU A 92 -6.37 20.58 5.28
CA GLU A 92 -4.96 20.37 5.59
C GLU A 92 -4.59 20.93 6.97
N ARG A 93 -5.19 22.06 7.37
CA ARG A 93 -4.98 22.63 8.70
C ARG A 93 -5.57 21.72 9.76
N SER A 94 -6.78 21.22 9.54
CA SER A 94 -7.45 20.27 10.43
C SER A 94 -6.66 18.95 10.52
N ALA A 95 -6.14 18.44 9.41
CA ALA A 95 -5.28 17.26 9.37
C ALA A 95 -3.98 17.47 10.19
N ARG A 96 -3.32 18.63 10.03
CA ARG A 96 -2.11 18.97 10.81
C ARG A 96 -2.39 19.01 12.31
N ALA A 97 -3.55 19.53 12.73
CA ALA A 97 -3.95 19.54 14.14
C ALA A 97 -4.09 18.11 14.72
N LEU A 98 -4.37 17.11 13.89
CA LEU A 98 -4.42 15.70 14.28
C LEU A 98 -3.03 15.03 14.29
N GLY A 99 -1.99 15.75 13.87
CA GLY A 99 -0.60 15.27 13.81
C GLY A 99 -0.16 14.76 12.44
N VAL A 100 -0.94 15.02 11.38
CA VAL A 100 -0.54 14.71 10.00
C VAL A 100 0.57 15.68 9.57
N ARG A 101 1.74 15.16 9.21
CA ARG A 101 2.92 15.98 8.88
C ARG A 101 3.09 16.22 7.38
N ALA A 102 2.70 15.25 6.58
CA ALA A 102 2.77 15.28 5.12
C ALA A 102 1.45 14.77 4.55
N LEU A 103 1.11 15.29 3.38
CA LEU A 103 -0.08 14.93 2.61
C LEU A 103 0.34 14.71 1.14
N PRO A 104 -0.36 13.86 0.39
CA PRO A 104 -1.48 13.01 0.82
C PRO A 104 -1.01 11.88 1.77
N LEU A 105 -1.96 11.18 2.40
CA LEU A 105 -1.68 9.97 3.18
C LEU A 105 -2.04 8.73 2.39
N LEU A 106 -1.36 7.61 2.66
CA LEU A 106 -1.88 6.31 2.30
C LEU A 106 -2.93 5.88 3.34
N THR A 107 -4.11 5.48 2.89
CA THR A 107 -5.18 4.95 3.72
C THR A 107 -5.35 3.47 3.45
N LEU A 108 -5.26 2.65 4.48
CA LEU A 108 -5.76 1.28 4.42
C LEU A 108 -7.27 1.32 4.62
N ARG A 109 -8.02 1.10 3.53
CA ARG A 109 -9.47 1.00 3.55
C ARG A 109 -9.90 -0.44 3.76
N LEU A 110 -10.66 -0.64 4.83
CA LEU A 110 -11.29 -1.91 5.19
C LEU A 110 -12.76 -1.84 4.79
N ASN A 111 -13.13 -2.63 3.79
CA ASN A 111 -14.53 -2.86 3.43
C ASN A 111 -15.01 -4.11 4.19
N CYS A 112 -16.01 -3.93 5.05
CA CYS A 112 -16.67 -4.98 5.82
C CYS A 112 -18.16 -5.03 5.51
N ASP A 113 -18.81 -6.14 5.85
CA ASP A 113 -20.27 -6.27 5.89
C ASP A 113 -20.94 -5.22 6.82
N GLY A 114 -20.27 -4.83 7.91
CA GLY A 114 -20.73 -3.80 8.85
C GLY A 114 -20.41 -2.35 8.46
N GLY A 115 -19.67 -2.10 7.37
CA GLY A 115 -19.31 -0.75 6.92
C GLY A 115 -17.89 -0.61 6.38
N VAL A 116 -17.49 0.63 6.10
CA VAL A 116 -16.16 0.96 5.59
C VAL A 116 -15.37 1.72 6.65
N PHE A 117 -14.17 1.23 6.94
CA PHE A 117 -13.27 1.81 7.94
C PHE A 117 -11.94 2.21 7.31
N ASP A 118 -11.55 3.46 7.48
CA ASP A 118 -10.32 4.01 6.93
C ASP A 118 -9.24 4.15 8.02
N PHE A 119 -8.13 3.46 7.84
CA PHE A 119 -6.92 3.58 8.66
C PHE A 119 -5.94 4.48 7.92
N HIS A 120 -5.91 5.77 8.27
CA HIS A 120 -5.03 6.76 7.65
C HIS A 120 -3.61 6.59 8.20
N LEU A 121 -2.68 6.09 7.39
CA LEU A 121 -1.34 5.72 7.83
C LEU A 121 -0.47 6.97 7.95
N LEU A 122 -0.02 7.28 9.17
CA LEU A 122 0.94 8.36 9.45
C LEU A 122 2.39 7.91 9.25
N ALA A 123 2.62 6.61 9.39
CA ALA A 123 3.88 5.91 9.19
C ALA A 123 3.59 4.43 8.93
N THR A 124 4.63 3.61 8.76
CA THR A 124 4.47 2.14 8.61
C THR A 124 3.90 1.46 9.86
N ASP A 125 3.97 2.11 11.03
CA ASP A 125 3.55 1.57 12.32
C ASP A 125 2.51 2.43 13.04
N LYS A 126 2.04 3.53 12.44
CA LYS A 126 1.11 4.48 13.07
C LYS A 126 -0.02 4.82 12.13
N ALA A 127 -1.24 4.84 12.65
CA ALA A 127 -2.42 5.23 11.90
C ALA A 127 -3.40 6.07 12.72
N LEU A 128 -4.32 6.73 12.02
CA LEU A 128 -5.51 7.36 12.59
C LEU A 128 -6.77 6.64 12.09
N LEU A 129 -7.75 6.47 12.95
CA LEU A 129 -9.07 5.93 12.63
C LEU A 129 -10.14 6.88 13.18
N GLY A 130 -11.07 7.31 12.33
CA GLY A 130 -12.24 8.06 12.76
C GLY A 130 -13.38 7.10 13.12
N LEU A 131 -13.92 7.22 14.33
CA LEU A 131 -15.06 6.41 14.77
C LEU A 131 -15.88 7.19 15.81
N ASP A 132 -17.19 7.28 15.59
CA ASP A 132 -18.16 7.92 16.51
C ASP A 132 -17.77 9.33 16.99
N GLY A 133 -17.26 10.15 16.07
CA GLY A 133 -16.83 11.52 16.40
C GLY A 133 -15.54 11.58 17.23
N VAL A 134 -14.78 10.49 17.29
CA VAL A 134 -13.46 10.40 17.94
C VAL A 134 -12.42 9.98 16.91
N VAL A 135 -11.25 10.62 16.96
CA VAL A 135 -10.06 10.19 16.21
C VAL A 135 -9.19 9.35 17.14
N TRP A 136 -9.04 8.08 16.80
CA TRP A 136 -8.23 7.12 17.51
C TRP A 136 -6.84 7.04 16.91
N ARG A 137 -5.80 7.04 17.75
CA ARG A 137 -4.43 6.76 17.34
C ARG A 137 -4.20 5.27 17.43
N LEU A 138 -3.64 4.66 16.39
CA LEU A 138 -3.29 3.24 16.39
C LEU A 138 -1.79 3.07 16.24
N GLN A 139 -1.29 2.05 16.93
CA GLN A 139 0.10 1.59 16.83
C GLN A 139 0.09 0.15 16.34
N ARG A 140 0.80 -0.12 15.24
CA ARG A 140 0.99 -1.48 14.76
C ARG A 140 1.84 -2.25 15.77
N ARG A 141 1.37 -3.41 16.22
CA ARG A 141 2.19 -4.36 16.97
C ARG A 141 3.19 -5.00 16.02
N VAL A 142 4.32 -5.48 16.55
CA VAL A 142 5.41 -6.07 15.75
C VAL A 142 4.83 -7.08 14.76
N ALA A 143 4.88 -6.72 13.47
CA ALA A 143 4.46 -7.59 12.38
C ALA A 143 5.64 -8.46 11.98
N ARG A 144 5.39 -9.75 11.72
CA ARG A 144 6.42 -10.62 11.14
C ARG A 144 6.77 -10.09 9.74
N PRO A 145 8.06 -10.03 9.36
CA PRO A 145 8.43 -9.69 8.00
C PRO A 145 7.76 -10.66 7.02
N SER A 146 7.12 -10.11 5.99
CA SER A 146 6.53 -10.89 4.89
C SER A 146 6.79 -10.20 3.54
N PRO A 147 6.71 -10.92 2.41
CA PRO A 147 6.82 -10.31 1.10
C PRO A 147 5.75 -9.24 0.86
N GLU A 148 4.49 -9.50 1.25
CA GLU A 148 3.38 -8.55 1.11
C GLU A 148 3.63 -7.27 1.92
N ALA A 149 4.13 -7.40 3.15
CA ALA A 149 4.48 -6.26 3.99
C ALA A 149 5.60 -5.42 3.35
N ALA A 150 6.60 -6.05 2.76
CA ALA A 150 7.69 -5.35 2.07
C ALA A 150 7.20 -4.61 0.81
N VAL A 151 6.30 -5.21 0.04
CA VAL A 151 5.66 -4.55 -1.12
C VAL A 151 4.80 -3.38 -0.66
N ARG A 152 3.93 -3.57 0.34
CA ARG A 152 3.12 -2.48 0.93
C ARG A 152 4.01 -1.31 1.37
N ASP A 153 5.10 -1.56 2.07
CA ASP A 153 5.94 -0.48 2.60
C ASP A 153 6.70 0.25 1.50
N LEU A 154 7.15 -0.47 0.46
CA LEU A 154 7.71 0.15 -0.75
C LEU A 154 6.68 1.06 -1.43
N LEU A 155 5.47 0.54 -1.67
CA LEU A 155 4.40 1.27 -2.36
C LEU A 155 3.88 2.43 -1.51
N HIS A 156 3.83 2.30 -0.18
CA HIS A 156 3.52 3.41 0.70
C HIS A 156 4.50 4.56 0.48
N LEU A 157 5.81 4.32 0.65
CA LEU A 157 6.81 5.35 0.42
C LEU A 157 6.70 5.96 -0.98
N HIS A 158 6.43 5.11 -1.97
CA HIS A 158 6.34 5.51 -3.36
C HIS A 158 5.16 6.44 -3.63
N PHE A 159 3.94 6.07 -3.24
CA PHE A 159 2.70 6.79 -3.57
C PHE A 159 2.53 8.10 -2.79
N ILE A 160 3.11 8.22 -1.59
CA ILE A 160 3.04 9.47 -0.79
C ILE A 160 4.18 10.44 -1.09
N SER A 161 5.06 10.10 -2.04
CA SER A 161 6.23 10.90 -2.41
C SER A 161 6.22 11.18 -3.91
N ASP A 162 7.22 11.93 -4.37
CA ASP A 162 7.54 11.98 -5.81
C ASP A 162 7.85 10.57 -6.34
N MET A 163 6.98 10.12 -7.25
CA MET A 163 6.96 8.81 -7.88
C MET A 163 7.92 8.70 -9.08
N GLY A 164 8.46 9.82 -9.59
CA GLY A 164 9.32 9.82 -10.77
C GLY A 164 10.56 8.92 -10.63
N PHE A 165 11.16 8.53 -11.75
CA PHE A 165 12.35 7.68 -11.78
C PHE A 165 13.65 8.51 -11.87
N SER A 166 14.18 8.91 -10.72
CA SER A 166 15.42 9.70 -10.62
C SER A 166 16.37 9.12 -9.58
N ARG A 167 17.63 9.57 -9.60
CA ARG A 167 18.61 9.19 -8.55
C ARG A 167 18.09 9.50 -7.15
N ALA A 168 17.43 10.64 -6.97
CA ALA A 168 16.92 11.06 -5.66
C ALA A 168 15.74 10.20 -5.19
N THR A 169 14.80 9.88 -6.09
CA THR A 169 13.62 9.08 -5.74
C THR A 169 14.00 7.63 -5.47
N VAL A 170 14.94 7.07 -6.23
CA VAL A 170 15.48 5.72 -6.00
C VAL A 170 16.30 5.65 -4.71
N ALA A 171 17.08 6.68 -4.40
CA ALA A 171 17.85 6.71 -3.14
C ALA A 171 16.94 6.61 -1.91
N ARG A 172 15.76 7.25 -1.93
CA ARG A 172 14.75 7.13 -0.86
C ARG A 172 14.26 5.69 -0.68
N LYS A 173 14.11 4.95 -1.78
CA LYS A 173 13.61 3.56 -1.80
C LYS A 173 14.72 2.52 -1.54
N ARG A 174 15.99 2.93 -1.37
CA ARG A 174 17.17 2.03 -1.37
C ARG A 174 17.07 0.85 -0.40
N SER A 175 16.48 1.04 0.78
CA SER A 175 16.28 -0.01 1.80
C SER A 175 15.28 -1.09 1.39
N HIS A 176 14.41 -0.80 0.44
CA HIS A 176 13.39 -1.71 -0.10
C HIS A 176 13.86 -2.50 -1.32
N LEU A 177 15.01 -2.12 -1.90
CA LEU A 177 15.57 -2.76 -3.10
C LEU A 177 16.65 -3.77 -2.73
N SER A 178 16.69 -4.89 -3.45
CA SER A 178 17.77 -5.85 -3.34
C SER A 178 19.12 -5.17 -3.65
N PRO A 179 20.24 -5.65 -3.08
CA PRO A 179 21.56 -5.12 -3.41
C PRO A 179 21.83 -5.11 -4.92
N ASP A 180 21.39 -6.16 -5.63
CA ASP A 180 21.64 -6.34 -7.06
C ASP A 180 20.75 -5.46 -7.93
N LEU A 181 19.46 -5.32 -7.60
CA LEU A 181 18.57 -4.43 -8.35
C LEU A 181 19.05 -2.99 -8.25
N ALA A 182 19.40 -2.53 -7.05
CA ALA A 182 19.88 -1.18 -6.88
C ALA A 182 21.25 -0.93 -7.52
N ARG A 183 22.10 -1.96 -7.64
CA ARG A 183 23.34 -1.88 -8.41
C ARG A 183 23.04 -1.69 -9.90
N ALA A 184 22.07 -2.43 -10.43
CA ALA A 184 21.62 -2.28 -11.81
C ALA A 184 21.04 -0.88 -12.08
N ILE A 185 20.22 -0.36 -11.17
CA ILE A 185 19.69 1.02 -11.28
C ILE A 185 20.81 2.06 -11.19
N GLY A 186 21.79 1.86 -10.29
CA GLY A 186 22.97 2.72 -10.21
C GLY A 186 23.77 2.74 -11.51
N ALA A 187 23.97 1.56 -12.13
CA ALA A 187 24.64 1.43 -13.41
C ALA A 187 23.86 2.11 -14.55
N TYR A 188 22.53 2.00 -14.58
CA TYR A 188 21.68 2.72 -15.52
C TYR A 188 21.90 4.24 -15.44
N PHE A 189 21.83 4.81 -14.23
CA PHE A 189 22.02 6.25 -14.05
C PHE A 189 23.47 6.73 -14.27
N ALA A 190 24.45 5.83 -14.27
CA ALA A 190 25.84 6.16 -14.54
C ALA A 190 26.16 6.24 -16.05
N ARG A 191 25.25 5.79 -16.92
CA ARG A 191 25.45 5.83 -18.37
C ARG A 191 25.47 7.29 -18.87
N PRO A 192 26.36 7.64 -19.82
CA PRO A 192 26.28 8.92 -20.50
C PRO A 192 24.92 9.04 -21.19
N GLN A 193 24.15 10.06 -20.83
CA GLN A 193 22.93 10.43 -21.55
C GLN A 193 23.24 11.66 -22.42
N SER A 194 22.88 11.59 -23.70
CA SER A 194 22.88 12.78 -24.55
C SER A 194 21.85 13.75 -24.01
N ALA A 195 22.20 15.03 -23.89
CA ALA A 195 21.29 16.09 -23.46
C ALA A 195 20.05 16.24 -24.36
N HIS A 196 20.08 15.65 -25.56
CA HIS A 196 19.01 15.71 -26.56
C HIS A 196 18.26 14.39 -26.74
N ALA A 197 18.67 13.31 -26.06
CA ALA A 197 17.98 12.03 -26.13
C ALA A 197 16.93 11.94 -25.02
N ALA A 198 15.73 11.48 -25.35
CA ALA A 198 14.75 11.09 -24.34
C ALA A 198 15.35 9.99 -23.43
N PRO A 199 15.04 9.98 -22.13
CA PRO A 199 15.46 8.89 -21.25
C PRO A 199 14.84 7.58 -21.74
N ALA A 200 15.61 6.48 -21.67
CA ALA A 200 15.13 5.15 -22.09
C ALA A 200 13.98 4.62 -21.22
N ILE A 201 13.81 5.19 -20.01
CA ILE A 201 12.67 4.96 -19.14
C ILE A 201 11.96 6.31 -19.04
N ASP A 202 10.84 6.42 -19.75
CA ASP A 202 9.92 7.54 -19.67
C ASP A 202 8.70 7.09 -18.86
N GLY A 203 8.42 7.79 -17.76
CA GLY A 203 7.41 7.39 -16.77
C GLY A 203 7.97 6.69 -15.52
N ASP A 204 7.08 6.02 -14.80
CA ASP A 204 7.37 5.37 -13.53
C ASP A 204 7.46 3.84 -13.66
N PRO A 205 8.66 3.25 -13.57
CA PRO A 205 8.84 1.83 -13.76
C PRO A 205 8.49 1.00 -12.52
N PHE A 206 8.08 1.62 -11.40
CA PHE A 206 7.61 0.89 -10.22
C PHE A 206 6.11 0.58 -10.28
N THR A 207 5.36 1.26 -11.16
CA THR A 207 3.92 1.07 -11.36
C THR A 207 3.54 0.85 -12.83
N ASP A 208 4.45 1.09 -13.78
CA ASP A 208 4.21 1.03 -15.23
C ASP A 208 3.12 2.00 -15.70
N THR A 209 3.20 3.23 -15.21
CA THR A 209 2.15 4.23 -15.44
C THR A 209 2.66 5.57 -15.91
N GLN A 210 1.94 6.15 -16.88
CA GLN A 210 2.04 7.55 -17.27
C GLN A 210 1.14 8.46 -16.40
N GLU A 211 -0.01 7.95 -15.97
CA GLU A 211 -0.91 8.60 -15.00
C GLU A 211 -0.88 7.79 -13.71
N TYR A 212 -0.55 8.45 -12.59
CA TYR A 212 -0.31 7.74 -11.36
C TYR A 212 -1.59 7.12 -10.78
N PRO A 213 -1.55 5.84 -10.39
CA PRO A 213 -2.69 5.20 -9.74
C PRO A 213 -2.92 5.83 -8.36
N GLU A 214 -4.18 5.98 -7.99
CA GLU A 214 -4.54 6.50 -6.66
C GLU A 214 -4.81 5.39 -5.64
N ARG A 215 -4.81 4.12 -6.09
CA ARG A 215 -5.08 2.97 -5.22
C ARG A 215 -4.40 1.70 -5.68
N PHE A 216 -4.23 0.78 -4.76
CA PHE A 216 -3.70 -0.54 -5.05
C PHE A 216 -4.19 -1.63 -4.08
N VAL A 217 -4.15 -2.87 -4.55
CA VAL A 217 -4.34 -4.08 -3.75
C VAL A 217 -3.08 -4.93 -3.84
N VAL A 218 -2.52 -5.30 -2.70
CA VAL A 218 -1.40 -6.24 -2.63
C VAL A 218 -1.96 -7.65 -2.77
N GLY A 219 -1.39 -8.47 -3.64
CA GLY A 219 -1.74 -9.88 -3.86
C GLY A 219 -1.07 -10.82 -2.86
N ARG A 220 -1.57 -12.05 -2.74
CA ARG A 220 -0.96 -13.06 -1.87
C ARG A 220 0.43 -13.40 -2.40
N ALA A 221 1.42 -13.51 -1.50
CA ALA A 221 2.74 -13.92 -1.91
C ALA A 221 2.77 -15.40 -2.28
N VAL A 222 3.43 -15.71 -3.39
CA VAL A 222 3.92 -17.06 -3.72
C VAL A 222 5.38 -17.11 -3.29
N ILE A 223 5.69 -17.93 -2.29
CA ILE A 223 7.03 -18.03 -1.68
C ILE A 223 7.69 -19.33 -2.11
N ASP A 224 8.93 -19.23 -2.59
CA ASP A 224 9.81 -20.35 -2.91
C ASP A 224 11.19 -20.12 -2.29
N GLY A 225 11.43 -20.75 -1.14
CA GLY A 225 12.65 -20.59 -0.36
C GLY A 225 12.93 -19.13 0.02
N ALA A 226 14.03 -18.58 -0.50
CA ALA A 226 14.44 -17.19 -0.28
C ALA A 226 13.88 -16.21 -1.32
N SER A 227 13.00 -16.67 -2.21
CA SER A 227 12.37 -15.86 -3.26
C SER A 227 10.86 -15.78 -3.02
N ALA A 228 10.26 -14.68 -3.46
CA ALA A 228 8.81 -14.55 -3.45
C ALA A 228 8.33 -13.73 -4.65
N GLN A 229 7.08 -13.95 -5.05
CA GLN A 229 6.38 -13.14 -6.03
C GLN A 229 5.10 -12.60 -5.39
N VAL A 230 4.84 -11.32 -5.60
CA VAL A 230 3.62 -10.64 -5.13
C VAL A 230 3.01 -9.91 -6.32
N ALA A 231 1.79 -10.28 -6.72
CA ALA A 231 1.02 -9.50 -7.67
C ALA A 231 0.52 -8.22 -7.00
N VAL A 232 0.45 -7.11 -7.72
CA VAL A 232 -0.12 -5.85 -7.23
C VAL A 232 -1.10 -5.35 -8.26
N SER A 233 -2.36 -5.25 -7.86
CA SER A 233 -3.40 -4.63 -8.68
C SER A 233 -3.37 -3.13 -8.44
N LEU A 234 -3.23 -2.35 -9.50
CA LEU A 234 -3.09 -0.89 -9.48
C LEU A 234 -4.31 -0.26 -10.15
N GLY A 235 -4.98 0.68 -9.47
CA GLY A 235 -6.18 1.35 -9.98
C GLY A 235 -7.50 0.67 -9.58
N GLU A 236 -8.58 1.08 -10.25
CA GLU A 236 -9.93 0.56 -10.03
C GLU A 236 -10.11 -0.84 -10.64
N ALA A 237 -10.93 -1.71 -10.04
CA ALA A 237 -11.07 -3.10 -10.51
C ALA A 237 -11.39 -3.22 -12.02
N ALA A 238 -12.17 -2.29 -12.59
CA ALA A 238 -12.53 -2.30 -14.02
C ALA A 238 -11.38 -1.88 -14.96
N SER A 239 -10.40 -1.13 -14.46
CA SER A 239 -9.25 -0.61 -15.22
C SER A 239 -7.91 -1.02 -14.59
N ALA A 240 -7.95 -2.03 -13.71
CA ALA A 240 -6.83 -2.40 -12.89
C ALA A 240 -5.73 -3.02 -13.75
N ARG A 241 -4.49 -2.55 -13.54
CA ARG A 241 -3.29 -3.16 -14.11
C ARG A 241 -2.64 -4.05 -13.06
N VAL A 242 -1.97 -5.12 -13.47
CA VAL A 242 -1.34 -6.04 -12.52
C VAL A 242 0.15 -6.11 -12.77
N VAL A 243 0.93 -5.54 -11.86
CA VAL A 243 2.39 -5.73 -11.87
C VAL A 243 2.77 -6.87 -10.94
N HIS A 244 3.82 -7.60 -11.28
CA HIS A 244 4.35 -8.67 -10.44
C HIS A 244 5.69 -8.26 -9.84
N VAL A 245 5.71 -8.04 -8.53
CA VAL A 245 6.93 -7.73 -7.79
C VAL A 245 7.61 -9.03 -7.41
N PHE A 246 8.87 -9.17 -7.83
CA PHE A 246 9.73 -10.27 -7.39
C PHE A 246 10.56 -9.78 -6.22
N LEU A 247 10.63 -10.58 -5.15
CA LEU A 247 11.36 -10.27 -3.94
C LEU A 247 12.40 -11.34 -3.62
N ARG A 248 13.48 -10.92 -2.97
CA ARG A 248 14.43 -11.82 -2.30
C ARG A 248 14.52 -11.53 -0.81
N ASN A 249 14.67 -12.58 -0.03
CA ASN A 249 15.00 -12.48 1.39
C ASN A 249 16.52 -12.26 1.53
N VAL A 250 16.90 -11.07 1.95
CA VAL A 250 18.29 -10.65 2.15
C VAL A 250 18.48 -10.27 3.62
N GLY A 251 19.09 -11.16 4.40
CA GLY A 251 19.32 -10.95 5.84
C GLY A 251 18.00 -10.77 6.60
N GLU A 252 17.08 -11.72 6.43
CA GLU A 252 15.74 -11.74 7.06
C GLU A 252 14.81 -10.61 6.64
N ARG A 253 15.14 -9.90 5.55
CA ARG A 253 14.32 -8.83 5.00
C ARG A 253 13.97 -9.11 3.54
N TRP A 254 12.68 -9.12 3.24
CA TRP A 254 12.20 -9.15 1.87
C TRP A 254 12.48 -7.81 1.18
N ARG A 255 13.10 -7.85 0.02
CA ARG A 255 13.41 -6.68 -0.79
C ARG A 255 13.06 -6.94 -2.25
N MET A 256 12.53 -5.94 -2.93
CA MET A 256 12.23 -6.00 -4.35
C MET A 256 13.52 -6.26 -5.14
N ASP A 257 13.49 -7.32 -5.93
CA ASP A 257 14.60 -7.77 -6.77
C ASP A 257 14.32 -7.54 -8.25
N ASP A 258 13.07 -7.59 -8.68
CA ASP A 258 12.64 -7.21 -10.03
C ASP A 258 11.14 -6.87 -10.01
N LEU A 259 10.63 -6.36 -11.11
CA LEU A 259 9.20 -6.14 -11.34
C LEU A 259 8.87 -6.50 -12.78
N ARG A 260 7.81 -7.27 -13.00
CA ARG A 260 7.32 -7.62 -14.34
C ARG A 260 5.99 -6.94 -14.63
N TYR A 261 5.90 -6.37 -15.81
CA TYR A 261 4.74 -5.64 -16.34
C TYR A 261 3.76 -6.57 -17.06
N ASP A 262 2.59 -6.05 -17.41
CA ASP A 262 1.55 -6.80 -18.14
C ASP A 262 2.02 -7.27 -19.53
N ASP A 263 2.95 -6.54 -20.17
CA ASP A 263 3.54 -6.92 -21.45
C ASP A 263 4.68 -7.95 -21.34
N GLY A 264 4.97 -8.42 -20.12
CA GLY A 264 5.99 -9.42 -19.84
C GLY A 264 7.42 -8.90 -19.71
N ARG A 265 7.68 -7.63 -20.05
CA ARG A 265 9.00 -7.00 -19.78
C ARG A 265 9.22 -6.87 -18.28
N THR A 266 10.48 -6.79 -17.87
CA THR A 266 10.85 -6.52 -16.47
C THR A 266 11.59 -5.21 -16.29
N LEU A 267 11.55 -4.65 -15.09
CA LEU A 267 12.37 -3.50 -14.71
C LEU A 267 13.85 -3.78 -14.99
N ARG A 268 14.37 -4.97 -14.65
CA ARG A 268 15.76 -5.32 -14.97
C ARG A 268 16.06 -5.28 -16.47
N GLN A 269 15.13 -5.66 -17.33
CA GLN A 269 15.28 -5.54 -18.78
C GLN A 269 15.27 -4.07 -19.22
N LEU A 270 14.39 -3.21 -18.67
CA LEU A 270 14.40 -1.78 -18.95
C LEU A 270 15.70 -1.08 -18.49
N LEU A 271 16.36 -1.63 -17.48
CA LEU A 271 17.65 -1.13 -17.01
C LEU A 271 18.79 -1.57 -17.91
N GLN A 272 18.62 -2.50 -18.85
CA GLN A 272 19.65 -2.88 -19.81
C GLN A 272 19.70 -1.89 -20.99
N PRO A 273 20.82 -1.82 -21.75
CA PRO A 273 20.94 -0.97 -22.93
C PRO A 273 20.05 -1.44 -24.09
#